data_AF-A0A553QV37-F1
#
_entry.id   AF-A0A553QV37-F1
#
_cell.length_a   1.000
_cell.length_b   1.000
_cell.length_c   1.000
_cell.angle_alpha   90.00
_cell.angle_beta   90.00
_cell.angle_gamma   90.00
#
_symmetry.space_group_name_H-M   'P 1'
#
loop_
_entity.id
_entity.type
_entity.pdbx_description
1 polymer ?
#
loop_
_entity_poly.entity_id
_entity_poly.type
_entity_poly.pdbx_seq_one_letter_code
_entity_poly.pdbx_strand_id
1 'polypeptide(L)'
;MVWMARYLLELSLLEGPCVLYLPAQLAGAALRLARKVLQEAPSANEEMAWYIASSMHMGSEAVLLSLMQMMALAAARAHTRETRATFMKFSTIQTLHVSVHPALKAAPGLLGLVCPQT
;
A
#
# COMPACT_ATOMS: atom_id res chain seq x y z
N MET A 1 -5.59 -10.13 -1.03
CA MET A 1 -4.66 -9.19 -1.71
C MET A 1 -5.26 -8.06 -2.59
N VAL A 2 -5.98 -8.34 -3.70
CA VAL A 2 -6.26 -7.34 -4.78
C VAL A 2 -6.93 -6.05 -4.30
N TRP A 3 -7.98 -6.15 -3.46
CA TRP A 3 -8.67 -4.97 -2.95
C TRP A 3 -7.78 -4.10 -2.06
N MET A 4 -6.93 -4.71 -1.23
CA MET A 4 -5.98 -3.99 -0.38
C MET A 4 -4.95 -3.24 -1.23
N ALA A 5 -4.37 -3.89 -2.25
CA ALA A 5 -3.44 -3.24 -3.15
C ALA A 5 -4.10 -2.09 -3.93
N ARG A 6 -5.33 -2.28 -4.43
CA ARG A 6 -6.11 -1.21 -5.09
C ARG A 6 -6.39 -0.03 -4.16
N TYR A 7 -6.76 -0.30 -2.91
CA TYR A 7 -6.99 0.73 -1.91
C TYR A 7 -5.73 1.57 -1.65
N LEU A 8 -4.60 0.91 -1.41
CA LEU A 8 -3.31 1.58 -1.17
C LEU A 8 -2.86 2.39 -2.39
N LEU A 9 -3.03 1.84 -3.59
CA LEU A 9 -2.74 2.53 -4.84
C LEU A 9 -3.61 3.78 -5.02
N GLU A 10 -4.92 3.69 -4.76
CA GLU A 10 -5.83 4.82 -4.89
C GLU A 10 -5.53 5.93 -3.87
N LEU A 11 -5.14 5.56 -2.64
CA LEU A 11 -4.64 6.52 -1.66
C LEU A 11 -3.36 7.23 -2.12
N SER A 12 -2.46 6.54 -2.83
CA SER A 12 -1.23 7.16 -3.33
C SER A 12 -1.50 8.28 -4.33
N LEU A 13 -2.61 8.24 -5.07
CA LEU A 13 -3.01 9.29 -6.00
C LEU A 13 -3.41 10.59 -5.30
N LEU A 14 -3.67 10.53 -3.99
CA LEU A 14 -3.97 11.70 -3.14
C LEU A 14 -2.71 12.29 -2.50
N GLU A 15 -1.54 11.68 -2.71
CA GLU A 15 -0.26 12.13 -2.19
C GLU A 15 0.52 12.84 -3.29
N GLY A 16 0.69 14.16 -3.18
CA GLY A 16 1.41 14.97 -4.18
C GLY A 16 2.76 14.38 -4.63
N PRO A 17 3.64 13.91 -3.72
CA PRO A 17 4.92 13.31 -4.11
C PRO A 17 4.82 12.07 -5.01
N CYS A 18 3.70 11.32 -4.96
CA CYS A 18 3.53 10.10 -5.74
C CYS A 18 3.46 10.35 -7.26
N VAL A 19 3.19 11.59 -7.70
CA VAL A 19 3.14 11.96 -9.14
C VAL A 19 4.49 11.78 -9.85
N LEU A 20 5.60 11.77 -9.10
CA LEU A 20 6.96 11.64 -9.65
C LEU A 20 7.34 10.21 -10.00
N TYR A 21 6.52 9.22 -9.63
CA TYR A 21 6.83 7.81 -9.76
C TYR A 21 6.05 7.16 -10.91
N LEU A 22 6.65 6.14 -11.53
CA LEU A 22 6.00 5.41 -12.61
C LEU A 22 4.80 4.60 -12.08
N PRO A 23 3.73 4.45 -12.88
CA PRO A 23 2.57 3.63 -12.48
C PRO A 23 2.95 2.20 -12.06
N ALA A 24 3.94 1.59 -12.73
CA ALA A 24 4.43 0.26 -12.39
C ALA A 24 5.09 0.21 -10.99
N GLN A 25 5.80 1.27 -10.59
CA GLN A 25 6.44 1.36 -9.27
C GLN A 25 5.38 1.53 -8.17
N LEU A 26 4.36 2.37 -8.41
CA LEU A 26 3.22 2.54 -7.50
C LEU A 26 2.45 1.23 -7.33
N ALA A 27 2.13 0.54 -8.42
CA ALA A 27 1.44 -0.75 -8.38
C ALA A 27 2.27 -1.82 -7.65
N GLY A 28 3.59 -1.86 -7.89
CA GLY A 28 4.51 -2.75 -7.21
C GLY A 28 4.55 -2.49 -5.70
N ALA A 29 4.79 -1.25 -5.29
CA ALA A 29 4.81 -0.85 -3.89
C ALA A 29 3.48 -1.20 -3.19
N ALA A 30 2.34 -0.92 -3.84
CA ALA A 30 1.02 -1.24 -3.31
C ALA A 30 0.80 -2.75 -3.13
N LEU A 31 1.23 -3.58 -4.08
CA LEU A 31 1.13 -5.05 -3.97
C LEU A 31 2.00 -5.59 -2.84
N ARG A 32 3.26 -5.15 -2.76
CA ARG A 32 4.20 -5.58 -1.73
C ARG A 32 3.73 -5.15 -0.34
N LEU A 33 3.21 -3.94 -0.19
CA LEU A 33 2.64 -3.48 1.07
C LEU A 33 1.37 -4.26 1.43
N ALA A 34 0.47 -4.52 0.48
CA ALA A 34 -0.73 -5.30 0.73
C ALA A 34 -0.41 -6.70 1.28
N ARG A 35 0.59 -7.39 0.72
CA ARG A 35 1.09 -8.68 1.22
C ARG A 35 1.56 -8.58 2.67
N LYS A 36 2.37 -7.55 2.99
CA LYS A 36 2.84 -7.31 4.37
C LYS A 36 1.70 -7.06 5.35
N VAL A 37 0.73 -6.21 4.97
CA VAL A 37 -0.43 -5.86 5.82
C VAL A 37 -1.32 -7.08 6.08
N LEU A 38 -1.49 -7.94 5.07
CA LEU A 38 -2.31 -9.15 5.18
C LEU A 38 -1.54 -10.36 5.74
N GLN A 39 -0.23 -10.22 5.98
CA GLN A 39 0.66 -11.31 6.40
C GLN A 39 0.58 -12.55 5.48
N GLU A 40 0.35 -12.32 4.18
CA GLU A 40 0.32 -13.40 3.20
C GLU A 40 1.75 -13.91 2.96
N ALA A 41 2.01 -15.18 3.32
CA ALA A 41 3.27 -15.84 3.02
C ALA A 41 3.34 -16.12 1.51
N PRO A 42 4.34 -15.60 0.79
CA PRO A 42 4.46 -15.86 -0.63
C PRO A 42 4.85 -17.32 -0.87
N SER A 43 4.29 -17.93 -1.91
CA SER A 43 4.81 -19.21 -2.40
C SER A 43 6.16 -19.00 -3.09
N ALA A 44 7.02 -20.01 -3.13
CA ALA A 44 8.33 -19.93 -3.79
C ALA A 44 8.22 -19.46 -5.26
N ASN A 45 7.18 -19.89 -5.96
CA ASN A 45 6.91 -19.45 -7.34
C ASN A 45 6.54 -17.96 -7.43
N GLU A 46 5.77 -17.45 -6.45
CA GLU A 46 5.42 -16.02 -6.40
C GLU A 46 6.60 -15.14 -6.04
N GLU A 47 7.52 -15.61 -5.20
CA GLU A 47 8.77 -14.90 -4.90
C GLU A 47 9.64 -14.78 -6.15
N MET A 48 9.79 -15.87 -6.91
CA MET A 48 10.54 -15.87 -8.16
C MET A 48 9.91 -14.92 -9.19
N ALA A 49 8.59 -14.99 -9.37
CA ALA A 49 7.88 -14.09 -10.29
C ALA A 49 8.02 -12.61 -9.86
N TRP A 50 7.95 -12.34 -8.55
CA TRP A 50 8.15 -11.00 -8.00
C TRP A 50 9.59 -10.51 -8.22
N TYR A 51 10.59 -11.36 -7.99
CA TYR A 51 12.00 -11.02 -8.21
C TYR A 51 12.26 -10.65 -9.67
N ILE A 52 11.77 -11.46 -10.62
CA ILE A 52 11.91 -11.17 -12.05
C ILE A 52 11.22 -9.86 -12.41
N ALA A 53 9.94 -9.70 -12.04
CA ALA A 53 9.18 -8.49 -12.37
C ALA A 53 9.79 -7.22 -11.74
N SER A 54 10.32 -7.31 -10.52
CA SER A 54 10.90 -6.17 -9.82
C SER A 54 12.21 -5.72 -10.44
N SER A 55 13.05 -6.68 -10.87
CA SER A 55 14.31 -6.40 -11.57
C SER A 55 14.13 -5.64 -12.88
N MET A 56 12.96 -5.75 -13.51
CA MET A 56 12.68 -5.16 -14.82
C MET A 56 11.87 -3.85 -14.75
N HIS A 57 10.92 -3.73 -13.81
CA HIS A 57 9.87 -2.69 -13.91
C HIS A 57 9.61 -1.88 -12.64
N MET A 58 10.16 -2.27 -11.47
CA MET A 58 9.71 -1.72 -10.19
C MET A 58 10.69 -0.76 -9.50
N GLY A 59 11.79 -0.39 -10.15
CA GLY A 59 12.79 0.53 -9.60
C GLY A 59 13.64 -0.11 -8.50
N SER A 60 14.42 0.71 -7.79
CA SER A 60 15.25 0.22 -6.69
C SER A 60 14.41 -0.12 -5.44
N GLU A 61 14.94 -0.99 -4.58
CA GLU A 61 14.32 -1.31 -3.28
C GLU A 61 14.07 -0.06 -2.43
N ALA A 62 14.94 0.95 -2.52
CA ALA A 62 14.77 2.22 -1.83
C ALA A 62 13.54 3.01 -2.34
N VAL A 63 13.31 3.02 -3.67
CA VAL A 63 12.12 3.65 -4.27
C VAL A 63 10.86 2.94 -3.81
N LEU A 64 10.85 1.60 -3.84
CA LEU A 64 9.71 0.81 -3.38
C LEU A 64 9.42 1.04 -1.90
N LEU A 65 10.45 1.05 -1.05
CA LEU A 65 10.29 1.29 0.38
C LEU A 65 9.68 2.68 0.63
N SER A 66 10.18 3.72 -0.04
CA SER A 66 9.65 5.08 0.07
C SER A 66 8.18 5.17 -0.33
N LEU A 67 7.80 4.55 -1.45
CA LEU A 67 6.41 4.48 -1.91
C LEU A 67 5.51 3.74 -0.91
N MET A 68 5.98 2.59 -0.40
CA MET A 68 5.25 1.82 0.61
C MET A 68 5.05 2.63 1.89
N GLN A 69 6.06 3.38 2.32
CA GLN A 69 5.99 4.27 3.49
C GLN A 69 4.94 5.37 3.32
N MET A 70 4.91 6.03 2.15
CA MET A 70 3.89 7.04 1.84
C MET A 70 2.48 6.46 1.86
N MET A 71 2.27 5.28 1.23
CA MET A 71 0.98 4.60 1.23
C MET A 71 0.55 4.15 2.64
N ALA A 72 1.48 3.61 3.44
CA ALA A 72 1.20 3.18 4.81
C ALA A 72 0.77 4.36 5.69
N LEU A 73 1.45 5.50 5.58
CA LEU A 73 1.07 6.73 6.27
C LEU A 73 -0.28 7.26 5.80
N ALA A 74 -0.53 7.27 4.49
CA ALA A 74 -1.81 7.68 3.91
C ALA A 74 -2.97 6.79 4.41
N ALA A 75 -2.76 5.48 4.49
CA ALA A 75 -3.75 4.54 4.96
C ALA A 75 -4.03 4.66 6.47
N ALA A 76 -3.00 4.85 7.30
CA ALA A 76 -3.16 5.03 8.75
C ALA A 76 -4.03 6.25 9.10
N ARG A 77 -3.91 7.34 8.33
CA ARG A 77 -4.70 8.57 8.53
C ARG A 77 -5.99 8.64 7.69
N ALA A 78 -6.26 7.67 6.82
CA ALA A 78 -7.32 7.77 5.82
C ALA A 78 -8.72 8.07 6.39
N HIS A 79 -9.01 7.59 7.60
CA HIS A 79 -10.28 7.84 8.28
C HIS A 79 -10.44 9.28 8.80
N THR A 80 -9.34 9.96 9.12
CA THR A 80 -9.34 11.31 9.73
C THR A 80 -9.02 12.43 8.72
N ARG A 81 -8.74 12.09 7.45
CA ARG A 81 -8.53 13.08 6.39
C ARG A 81 -9.81 13.87 6.13
N GLU A 82 -9.64 15.09 5.61
CA GLU A 82 -10.74 15.91 5.12
C GLU A 82 -11.49 15.21 3.97
N THR A 83 -10.75 14.74 2.95
CA THR A 83 -11.32 13.94 1.85
C THR A 83 -11.32 12.45 2.19
N ARG A 84 -12.51 11.88 2.40
CA ARG A 84 -12.69 10.47 2.82
C ARG A 84 -13.33 9.57 1.76
N ALA A 85 -13.48 10.04 0.52
CA ALA A 85 -14.17 9.31 -0.54
C ALA A 85 -13.57 7.92 -0.80
N THR A 86 -12.24 7.83 -0.95
CA THR A 86 -11.54 6.54 -1.12
C THR A 86 -11.69 5.64 0.09
N PHE A 87 -11.61 6.18 1.32
CA PHE A 87 -11.86 5.40 2.53
C PHE A 87 -13.28 4.79 2.53
N MET A 88 -14.31 5.60 2.27
CA MET A 88 -15.70 5.14 2.24
C MET A 88 -15.95 4.12 1.11
N LYS A 89 -15.41 4.36 -0.09
CA LYS A 89 -15.51 3.45 -1.24
C LYS A 89 -15.01 2.04 -0.91
N PHE A 90 -13.92 1.95 -0.14
CA PHE A 90 -13.30 0.68 0.26
C PHE A 90 -13.74 0.19 1.65
N SER A 91 -14.78 0.78 2.23
CA SER A 91 -15.40 0.37 3.51
C SER A 91 -16.60 -0.55 3.30
N THR A 92 -16.81 -1.08 2.10
CA THR A 92 -18.01 -1.84 1.73
C THR A 92 -17.76 -3.34 1.68
N ILE A 93 -18.83 -4.15 1.71
CA ILE A 93 -18.73 -5.60 1.55
C ILE A 93 -18.13 -6.02 0.20
N GLN A 94 -18.42 -5.27 -0.87
CA GLN A 94 -17.90 -5.52 -2.22
C GLN A 94 -16.36 -5.35 -2.29
N THR A 95 -15.82 -4.49 -1.43
CA THR A 95 -14.39 -4.23 -1.31
C THR A 95 -13.77 -4.94 -0.11
N LEU A 96 -14.51 -5.89 0.50
CA LEU A 96 -14.10 -6.68 1.66
C LEU A 96 -13.70 -5.83 2.88
N HIS A 97 -14.26 -4.62 2.99
CA HIS A 97 -13.97 -3.69 4.10
C HIS A 97 -12.46 -3.42 4.30
N VAL A 98 -11.65 -3.49 3.24
CA VAL A 98 -10.19 -3.40 3.36
C VAL A 98 -9.71 -2.09 3.98
N SER A 99 -10.44 -0.98 3.80
CA SER A 99 -10.06 0.32 4.38
C SER A 99 -10.18 0.39 5.91
N VAL A 100 -11.00 -0.46 6.52
CA VAL A 100 -11.15 -0.56 7.99
C VAL A 100 -10.30 -1.68 8.59
N HIS A 101 -9.45 -2.33 7.78
CA HIS A 101 -8.61 -3.42 8.24
C HIS A 101 -7.67 -2.93 9.37
N PRO A 102 -7.64 -3.61 10.54
CA PRO A 102 -6.96 -3.10 11.73
C PRO A 102 -5.44 -2.92 11.54
N ALA A 103 -4.81 -3.79 10.73
CA ALA A 103 -3.37 -3.71 10.47
C ALA A 103 -2.96 -2.43 9.71
N LEU A 104 -3.88 -1.70 9.07
CA LEU A 104 -3.55 -0.45 8.37
C LEU A 104 -3.10 0.67 9.32
N LYS A 105 -3.63 0.71 10.54
CA LYS A 105 -3.20 1.68 11.56
C LYS A 105 -1.75 1.46 11.98
N ALA A 106 -1.31 0.19 11.99
CA ALA A 106 0.05 -0.21 12.36
C ALA A 106 0.98 -0.37 11.14
N ALA A 107 0.47 -0.17 9.91
CA ALA A 107 1.23 -0.37 8.69
C ALA A 107 2.54 0.46 8.61
N PRO A 108 2.60 1.72 9.10
CA PRO A 108 3.87 2.45 9.18
C PRO A 108 4.93 1.72 10.01
N GLY A 109 4.52 1.09 11.13
CA GLY A 109 5.41 0.32 12.00
C GLY A 109 6.01 -0.92 11.31
N LEU A 110 5.28 -1.54 10.38
CA LEU A 110 5.79 -2.65 9.55
C LEU A 110 6.96 -2.24 8.64
N LEU A 111 7.15 -0.93 8.45
CA LEU A 111 8.18 -0.33 7.59
C LEU A 111 9.20 0.49 8.40
N GLY A 112 9.22 0.34 9.73
CA GLY A 112 10.15 1.03 10.61
C GLY A 112 9.83 2.51 10.85
N LEU A 113 8.62 2.97 10.54
CA LEU A 113 8.18 4.34 10.81
C LEU A 113 7.47 4.44 12.16
N VAL A 114 7.58 5.63 12.79
CA VAL A 114 6.78 5.97 13.96
C VAL A 114 5.32 6.14 13.52
N CYS A 115 4.39 5.42 14.14
CA CYS A 115 2.96 5.57 13.85
C CYS A 115 2.52 7.01 14.18
N PRO A 116 1.83 7.72 13.27
CA PRO A 116 1.24 9.01 13.59
C PRO A 116 0.22 8.81 14.72
N GLN A 117 0.40 9.53 15.82
CA GLN A 117 -0.57 9.53 16.91
C GLN A 117 -1.78 10.35 16.46
N THR A 118 -2.90 9.63 16.24
CA THR A 118 -4.30 10.08 16.11
C THR A 118 -4.59 11.34 15.31
#